data_AF-A0A0A1ZV06-F1
#
_entry.id   AF-A0A0A1ZV06-F1
#
_cell.length_a   1.000
_cell.length_b   1.000
_cell.length_c   1.000
_cell.angle_alpha   90.00
_cell.angle_beta   90.00
_cell.angle_gamma   90.00
#
_symmetry.space_group_name_H-M   'P 1'
#
loop_
_entity.id
_entity.type
_entity.pdbx_description
1 polymer ?
#
loop_
_entity_poly.entity_id
_entity_poly.type
_entity_poly.pdbx_seq_one_letter_code
_entity_poly.pdbx_strand_id
1 'polypeptide(L)' 'MNDKLYDNADSFAISFDEVWENIDCEDSQLKIDKVFEFLADHPFLVSNPENARKLAEFRIFSLKKFQ' A
#
# COMPACT_ATOMS: atom_id res chain seq x y z
N MET A 1 -4.92 5.96 -18.29
CA MET A 1 -3.48 6.28 -18.28
C MET A 1 -2.77 5.01 -17.84
N ASN A 2 -1.70 4.58 -18.54
CA ASN A 2 -1.07 3.24 -18.46
C ASN A 2 -1.38 2.43 -17.18
N ASP A 3 -2.42 1.60 -17.30
CA ASP A 3 -3.02 0.68 -16.32
C ASP A 3 -2.11 -0.53 -16.02
N LYS A 4 -0.79 -0.29 -15.96
CA LYS A 4 0.19 -1.36 -15.82
C LYS A 4 0.50 -1.52 -14.34
N LEU A 5 -0.41 -2.21 -13.65
CA LEU A 5 -0.12 -2.82 -12.37
C LEU A 5 0.89 -3.93 -12.62
N TYR A 6 2.07 -3.82 -12.03
CA TYR A 6 3.11 -4.83 -12.12
C TYR A 6 3.19 -5.63 -10.83
N ASP A 7 3.55 -6.90 -10.96
CA ASP A 7 3.85 -7.79 -9.83
C ASP A 7 5.21 -7.45 -9.20
N ASN A 8 5.35 -6.22 -8.67
CA ASN A 8 6.55 -5.81 -7.97
C ASN A 8 6.26 -4.78 -6.87
N ALA A 9 7.23 -4.65 -5.97
CA ALA A 9 7.15 -3.78 -4.80
C ALA A 9 6.99 -2.30 -5.17
N ASP A 10 7.70 -1.83 -6.21
CA ASP A 10 7.63 -0.44 -6.65
C ASP A 10 6.23 -0.05 -7.17
N SER A 11 5.64 -0.90 -8.01
CA SER A 11 4.26 -0.72 -8.49
C SER A 11 3.27 -0.71 -7.34
N PHE A 12 3.42 -1.64 -6.39
CA PHE A 12 2.57 -1.68 -5.20
C PHE A 12 2.72 -0.43 -4.34
N ALA A 13 3.95 0.05 -4.13
CA ALA A 13 4.21 1.24 -3.32
C ALA A 13 3.54 2.50 -3.90
N ILE A 14 3.57 2.67 -5.23
CA ILE A 14 2.90 3.78 -5.91
C ILE A 14 1.39 3.74 -5.65
N SER A 15 0.74 2.59 -5.88
CA SER A 15 -0.69 2.42 -5.65
C SER A 15 -1.05 2.54 -4.16
N PHE A 16 -0.17 2.06 -3.28
CA PHE A 16 -0.35 2.17 -1.83
C PHE A 16 -0.40 3.63 -1.39
N ASP A 17 0.57 4.45 -1.79
CA ASP A 17 0.61 5.86 -1.39
C ASP A 17 -0.61 6.62 -1.93
N GLU A 18 -1.01 6.37 -3.19
CA GLU A 18 -2.18 7.01 -3.80
C GLU A 18 -3.45 6.72 -2.99
N VAL A 19 -3.72 5.45 -2.67
CA VAL A 19 -4.90 5.07 -1.88
C VAL A 19 -4.77 5.56 -0.44
N TRP A 20 -3.57 5.51 0.13
CA TRP A 20 -3.30 5.98 1.49
C TRP A 20 -3.63 7.46 1.68
N GLU A 21 -3.27 8.33 0.75
CA GLU A 21 -3.60 9.75 0.82
C GLU A 21 -5.12 10.02 0.71
N ASN A 22 -5.87 9.13 0.05
CA ASN A 22 -7.31 9.26 -0.15
C ASN A 22 -8.16 8.71 1.00
N ILE A 23 -7.59 7.92 1.92
CA ILE A 23 -8.32 7.38 3.07
C ILE A 23 -8.11 8.26 4.30
N ASP A 24 -9.19 8.85 4.79
CA ASP A 24 -9.18 9.52 6.10
C ASP A 24 -9.33 8.48 7.22
N CYS A 25 -8.26 8.24 7.97
CA CYS A 25 -8.23 7.35 9.11
C CYS A 25 -7.02 7.65 10.01
N GLU A 26 -7.27 7.88 11.30
CA GLU A 26 -6.24 8.22 12.28
C GLU A 26 -5.41 7.00 12.72
N ASP A 27 -6.03 5.82 12.79
CA ASP A 27 -5.33 4.59 13.17
C ASP A 27 -4.58 4.00 11.98
N SER A 28 -3.25 3.98 12.08
CA SER A 28 -2.39 3.56 10.97
C SER A 28 -2.56 2.09 10.60
N GLN A 29 -2.88 1.21 11.56
CA GLN A 29 -3.04 -0.23 11.28
C GLN A 29 -4.37 -0.47 10.56
N LEU A 30 -5.46 0.09 11.07
CA LEU A 30 -6.78 0.04 10.42
C LEU A 30 -6.75 0.67 9.02
N LYS A 31 -5.99 1.75 8.84
CA LYS A 31 -5.81 2.38 7.53
C LYS A 31 -5.07 1.47 6.56
N ILE A 32 -4.06 0.71 7.00
CA ILE A 32 -3.38 -0.29 6.16
C ILE A 32 -4.37 -1.35 5.70
N ASP A 33 -5.18 -1.92 6.61
CA ASP A 33 -6.14 -2.95 6.23
C ASP A 33 -7.15 -2.41 5.19
N LYS A 34 -7.62 -1.17 5.34
CA LYS A 34 -8.48 -0.53 4.32
C LYS A 34 -7.79 -0.37 2.98
N VAL A 35 -6.55 0.11 2.95
CA VAL A 35 -5.78 0.21 1.70
C VAL A 35 -5.65 -1.15 1.03
N PHE A 36 -5.46 -2.23 1.81
CA PHE A 36 -5.35 -3.58 1.29
C PHE A 36 -6.66 -4.08 0.69
N GLU A 37 -7.81 -3.69 1.26
CA GLU A 37 -9.12 -3.96 0.65
C GLU A 37 -9.27 -3.27 -0.72
N PHE A 38 -8.80 -2.03 -0.86
CA PHE A 38 -8.81 -1.31 -2.15
C PHE A 38 -7.82 -1.89 -3.16
N LEU A 39 -6.70 -2.44 -2.69
CA LEU A 39 -5.65 -3.02 -3.52
C LEU A 39 -5.75 -4.55 -3.63
N ALA A 40 -6.88 -5.16 -3.25
CA ALA A 40 -7.04 -6.62 -3.18
C ALA A 40 -6.69 -7.34 -4.49
N ASP A 41 -6.93 -6.69 -5.63
CA ASP A 41 -6.62 -7.19 -6.98
C ASP A 41 -5.23 -6.78 -7.50
N HIS A 42 -4.42 -6.07 -6.71
CA HIS A 42 -3.07 -5.69 -7.11
C HIS A 42 -2.19 -6.95 -7.22
N PRO A 43 -1.52 -7.20 -8.37
CA PRO A 43 -0.80 -8.44 -8.63
C PRO A 43 0.25 -8.76 -7.55
N PHE A 44 1.01 -7.76 -7.10
CA PHE A 44 1.97 -7.93 -6.00
C PHE A 44 1.33 -8.32 -4.67
N LEU A 45 0.15 -7.79 -4.33
CA LEU A 45 -0.55 -8.16 -3.10
C LEU A 45 -1.07 -9.60 -3.18
N VAL A 46 -1.61 -9.99 -4.34
CA VAL A 46 -2.08 -11.35 -4.61
C VAL A 46 -0.93 -12.35 -4.58
N SER A 47 0.19 -12.04 -5.24
CA SER A 47 1.33 -12.95 -5.33
C SER A 47 2.17 -13.01 -4.05
N ASN A 48 2.27 -11.91 -3.30
CA ASN A 48 3.18 -11.78 -2.16
C ASN A 48 2.56 -11.01 -0.98
N PRO A 49 1.46 -11.50 -0.38
CA PRO A 49 0.70 -10.76 0.62
C PRO A 49 1.50 -10.41 1.88
N GLU A 50 2.37 -11.33 2.33
CA GLU A 50 3.23 -11.10 3.50
C GLU A 50 4.26 -9.98 3.26
N ASN A 51 4.85 -9.94 2.05
CA ASN A 51 5.81 -8.89 1.70
C ASN A 51 5.12 -7.56 1.44
N ALA A 52 3.92 -7.58 0.85
CA ALA A 52 3.10 -6.38 0.70
C ALA A 52 2.79 -5.75 2.06
N ARG A 53 2.43 -6.54 3.07
CA ARG A 53 2.17 -6.04 4.44
C ARG A 53 3.42 -5.42 5.08
N LYS A 54 4.55 -6.11 5.03
CA LYS A 54 5.84 -5.58 5.53
C LYS A 54 6.24 -4.28 4.83
N LEU A 55 6.02 -4.19 3.52
CA LEU A 55 6.29 -3.00 2.74
C LEU A 55 5.37 -1.85 3.16
N ALA A 56 4.06 -2.08 3.32
CA ALA A 56 3.12 -1.08 3.81
C ALA A 56 3.51 -0.55 5.19
N GLU A 57 3.79 -1.44 6.14
CA GLU A 57 4.26 -1.06 7.49
C GLU A 57 5.55 -0.22 7.42
N PHE A 58 6.50 -0.62 6.58
CA PHE A 58 7.73 0.12 6.35
C PHE A 58 7.47 1.51 5.74
N ARG A 59 6.60 1.62 4.73
CA ARG A 59 6.23 2.90 4.11
C ARG A 59 5.66 3.86 5.15
N ILE A 60 4.73 3.41 5.98
CA ILE A 60 4.15 4.25 7.03
C ILE A 60 5.19 4.70 8.05
N PHE A 61 6.06 3.79 8.48
CA PHE A 61 7.15 4.13 9.38
C PHE A 61 8.11 5.15 8.76
N SER A 62 8.48 4.97 7.49
CA SER A 62 9.33 5.91 6.76
C SER A 62 8.68 7.26 6.52
N LEU A 63 7.39 7.32 6.18
CA LEU A 63 6.63 8.57 5.99
C LEU A 63 6.56 9.40 7.28
N LYS A 64 6.33 8.76 8.43
CA LYS A 64 6.37 9.42 9.75
C LYS A 64 7.73 10.01 10.10
N LYS A 65 8.81 9.51 9.51
CA LYS A 65 10.17 10.02 9.73
C LYS A 65 10.41 11.38 9.05
N PHE A 66 9.54 11.77 8.11
CA PHE A 66 9.62 13.03 7.37
C PHE A 66 8.53 14.05 7.76
N GLN A 67 7.72 13.76 8.80
CA GLN A 67 6.81 14.73 9.43
C GLN A 67 7.45 15.45 10.62
#